data_AF-A0A5D0S4G6-F1
#
_entry.id   AF-A0A5D0S4G6-F1
#
_cell.length_a   1.000
_cell.length_b   1.000
_cell.length_c   1.000
_cell.angle_alpha   90.00
_cell.angle_beta   90.00
_cell.angle_gamma   90.00
#
_symmetry.space_group_name_H-M   'P 1'
#
loop_
_entity.id
_entity.type
_entity.pdbx_description
1 polymer ?
#
loop_
_entity_poly.entity_id
_entity_poly.type
_entity_poly.pdbx_seq_one_letter_code
_entity_poly.pdbx_strand_id
1 'polypeptide(L)'
;MLTGKMHGYMRMYCGKKVIEWSKTLQKAYDNLIFLNDRYELDGIDPNGYTGVLWCFRKHDMPFKERDIFGKIRYMSKTGLKRKFDMKKYLEKNSKMGKS
;
A
#
# COMPACT_ATOMS: atom_id res chain seq x y z
N MET A 1 -11.53 -3.29 -5.80
CA MET A 1 -11.62 -3.65 -4.37
C MET A 1 -13.08 -3.96 -4.06
N LEU A 2 -13.36 -4.90 -3.15
CA LEU A 2 -14.74 -5.36 -2.88
C LEU A 2 -15.51 -4.43 -1.90
N THR A 3 -14.79 -3.71 -1.04
CA THR A 3 -15.37 -2.85 0.02
C THR A 3 -15.30 -1.36 -0.26
N GLY A 4 -14.53 -0.94 -1.26
CA GLY A 4 -14.15 0.46 -1.42
C GLY A 4 -13.32 1.03 -0.27
N LYS A 5 -12.84 0.18 0.65
CA LYS A 5 -12.03 0.58 1.81
C LYS A 5 -10.99 -0.48 2.14
N MET A 6 -9.72 -0.19 1.89
CA MET A 6 -8.60 -1.01 2.37
C MET A 6 -8.18 -0.64 3.80
N HIS A 7 -7.80 -1.65 4.59
CA HIS A 7 -7.22 -1.42 5.92
C HIS A 7 -5.93 -0.60 5.80
N GLY A 8 -5.74 0.45 6.62
CA GLY A 8 -4.62 1.39 6.48
C GLY A 8 -3.23 0.73 6.46
N TYR A 9 -3.01 -0.30 7.29
CA TYR A 9 -1.75 -1.07 7.24
C TYR A 9 -1.54 -1.81 5.91
N MET A 10 -2.61 -2.31 5.31
CA MET A 10 -2.57 -2.96 4.01
C MET A 10 -2.35 -1.94 2.89
N ARG A 11 -2.89 -0.72 2.98
CA ARG A 11 -2.57 0.37 2.04
C ARG A 11 -1.07 0.65 2.01
N MET A 12 -0.43 0.75 3.18
CA MET A 12 1.03 0.92 3.28
C MET A 12 1.79 -0.26 2.66
N TYR A 13 1.40 -1.50 3.00
CA TYR A 13 2.06 -2.69 2.47
C TYR A 13 1.91 -2.80 0.95
N CYS A 14 0.69 -2.64 0.42
CA CYS A 14 0.41 -2.62 -1.01
C CYS A 14 1.20 -1.51 -1.73
N GLY A 15 1.24 -0.30 -1.17
CA GLY A 15 2.02 0.81 -1.70
C GLY A 15 3.51 0.46 -1.86
N LYS A 16 4.11 -0.15 -0.83
CA LYS A 16 5.52 -0.59 -0.89
C LYS A 16 5.73 -1.70 -1.93
N LYS A 17 4.77 -2.59 -2.16
CA LYS A 17 4.87 -3.63 -3.19
C LYS A 17 4.71 -3.08 -4.61
N VAL A 18 3.84 -2.10 -4.82
CA VAL A 18 3.76 -1.41 -6.11
C VAL A 18 5.09 -0.71 -6.44
N ILE A 19 5.75 -0.11 -5.45
CA ILE A 19 7.10 0.47 -5.64
C ILE A 19 8.11 -0.62 -6.03
N GLU A 20 8.14 -1.75 -5.32
CA GLU A 20 9.06 -2.86 -5.58
C GLU A 20 8.92 -3.48 -6.97
N TRP A 21 7.69 -3.50 -7.52
CA TRP A 21 7.37 -4.16 -8.79
C TRP A 21 7.26 -3.19 -9.97
N SER A 22 7.41 -1.88 -9.73
CA SER A 22 7.36 -0.88 -10.80
C SER A 22 8.75 -0.65 -11.38
N LYS A 23 8.79 -0.40 -12.70
CA LYS A 23 10.05 -0.08 -13.40
C LYS A 23 10.70 1.22 -12.92
N THR A 24 9.88 2.19 -12.51
CA THR A 24 10.33 3.49 -12.00
C THR A 24 9.44 3.95 -10.85
N LEU A 25 9.99 4.81 -9.97
CA LEU A 25 9.22 5.42 -8.87
C LEU A 25 8.06 6.27 -9.38
N GLN A 26 8.24 7.00 -10.49
CA GLN A 26 7.17 7.78 -11.10
C GLN A 26 6.01 6.87 -11.53
N LYS A 27 6.31 5.75 -12.19
CA LYS A 27 5.26 4.81 -12.60
C LYS A 27 4.55 4.17 -11.40
N ALA A 28 5.28 3.90 -10.33
CA ALA A 28 4.69 3.43 -9.09
C ALA A 28 3.71 4.47 -8.50
N TYR A 29 4.09 5.75 -8.50
CA TYR A 29 3.27 6.84 -8.02
C TYR A 29 1.98 6.97 -8.84
N ASP A 30 2.10 7.06 -10.17
CA ASP A 30 0.94 7.20 -11.06
C ASP A 30 -0.04 6.03 -10.90
N ASN A 31 0.48 4.80 -10.81
CA ASN A 31 -0.33 3.61 -10.59
C ASN A 31 -1.04 3.65 -9.23
N LEU A 32 -0.36 4.11 -8.16
CA LEU A 32 -0.96 4.19 -6.83
C LEU A 32 -2.05 5.26 -6.73
N ILE A 33 -1.85 6.43 -7.33
CA ILE A 33 -2.89 7.47 -7.42
C ILE A 33 -4.09 6.93 -8.19
N PHE A 34 -3.87 6.35 -9.38
CA PHE A 34 -4.96 5.78 -10.17
C PHE A 34 -5.76 4.72 -9.42
N LEU A 35 -5.08 3.81 -8.71
CA LEU A 35 -5.75 2.76 -7.94
C LEU A 35 -6.51 3.31 -6.73
N ASN A 36 -5.93 4.29 -6.03
CA ASN A 36 -6.55 4.95 -4.88
C ASN A 36 -7.83 5.68 -5.32
N ASP A 37 -7.71 6.56 -6.32
CA ASP A 37 -8.82 7.42 -6.76
C ASP A 37 -9.95 6.63 -7.42
N ARG A 38 -9.64 5.50 -8.05
CA ARG A 38 -10.65 4.66 -8.72
C ARG A 38 -11.37 3.69 -7.79
N TYR A 39 -10.73 3.21 -6.74
CA TYR A 39 -11.25 2.07 -5.96
C TYR A 39 -11.42 2.33 -4.48
N GLU A 40 -10.86 3.42 -3.92
CA GLU A 40 -11.11 3.81 -2.54
C GLU A 40 -12.20 4.88 -2.51
N LEU A 41 -13.21 4.67 -1.66
CA LEU A 41 -14.31 5.62 -1.46
C LEU A 41 -13.83 6.95 -0.88
N ASP A 42 -12.66 6.94 -0.22
CA ASP A 42 -11.95 8.12 0.31
C ASP A 42 -10.75 8.53 -0.57
N GLY A 43 -10.77 8.14 -1.85
CA GLY A 43 -9.61 8.27 -2.74
C GLY A 43 -9.28 9.71 -3.14
N ILE A 44 -10.27 10.47 -3.62
CA ILE A 44 -10.10 11.85 -4.11
C ILE A 44 -10.14 12.84 -2.94
N ASP A 45 -9.24 12.63 -1.98
CA ASP A 45 -9.13 13.43 -0.76
C ASP A 45 -7.64 13.71 -0.48
N PRO A 46 -7.27 14.87 0.10
CA PRO A 46 -5.89 15.17 0.48
C PRO A 46 -5.22 14.07 1.32
N ASN A 47 -5.99 13.32 2.13
CA ASN A 47 -5.46 12.20 2.90
C ASN A 47 -5.06 11.00 2.01
N GLY A 48 -5.78 10.76 0.91
CA GLY A 48 -5.43 9.76 -0.10
C GLY A 48 -4.07 10.06 -0.73
N TYR A 49 -3.87 11.29 -1.19
CA TYR A 49 -2.59 11.76 -1.74
C TYR A 49 -1.47 11.69 -0.69
N THR A 50 -1.73 12.12 0.53
CA THR A 50 -0.73 12.10 1.62
C THR A 50 -0.35 10.68 1.99
N GLY A 51 -1.30 9.73 1.99
CA GLY A 51 -1.05 8.31 2.22
C GLY A 51 -0.20 7.66 1.12
N VAL A 52 -0.45 8.01 -0.15
CA VAL A 52 0.40 7.59 -1.27
C VAL A 52 1.80 8.19 -1.12
N LEU A 53 1.92 9.50 -0.85
CA LEU A 53 3.23 10.16 -0.68
C LEU A 53 4.01 9.62 0.52
N TRP A 54 3.34 9.22 1.60
CA TRP A 54 3.98 8.52 2.72
C TRP A 54 4.64 7.22 2.26
N CYS A 55 4.06 6.55 1.25
CA CYS A 55 4.68 5.38 0.67
C CYS A 55 6.07 5.68 0.08
N PHE A 56 6.30 6.91 -0.37
CA PHE A 56 7.54 7.45 -0.91
C PHE A 56 8.35 8.28 0.11
N ARG A 57 8.16 8.04 1.42
CA ARG A 57 8.89 8.68 2.54
C ARG A 57 8.43 10.10 2.90
N LYS A 58 7.39 10.68 2.28
CA LYS A 58 6.85 11.95 2.76
C LYS A 58 6.37 11.78 4.22
N HIS A 59 6.88 12.62 5.13
CA HIS A 59 6.64 12.52 6.57
C HIS A 59 7.18 11.24 7.24
N ASP A 60 8.14 10.54 6.63
CA ASP A 60 8.84 9.40 7.24
C ASP A 60 10.37 9.65 7.31
N MET A 61 11.03 8.98 8.25
CA MET A 61 12.49 9.07 8.44
C MET A 61 13.23 8.23 7.37
N PRO A 62 14.49 8.53 7.02
CA PRO A 62 15.31 7.61 6.22
C PRO A 62 15.56 6.27 6.94
N PHE A 63 15.53 5.17 6.17
CA PHE A 63 15.83 3.81 6.62
C PHE A 63 17.13 3.28 6.01
N LYS A 64 17.56 2.09 6.48
CA LYS A 64 18.67 1.35 5.88
C LYS A 64 18.47 1.21 4.37
N GLU A 65 19.50 1.61 3.64
CA GLU A 65 19.50 1.60 2.18
C GLU A 65 19.33 0.18 1.62
N ARG A 66 18.51 0.07 0.58
CA ARG A 66 18.22 -1.17 -0.14
C ARG A 66 18.07 -0.89 -1.62
N ASP A 67 18.39 -1.89 -2.44
CA ASP A 67 18.12 -1.85 -3.87
C ASP A 67 16.64 -1.55 -4.12
N ILE A 68 16.37 -0.78 -5.18
CA ILE A 68 15.04 -0.26 -5.59
C ILE A 68 14.48 0.81 -4.64
N PHE A 69 14.57 0.61 -3.33
CA PHE A 69 13.94 1.49 -2.34
C PHE A 69 14.82 2.68 -1.91
N GLY A 70 16.13 2.60 -2.10
CA GLY A 70 17.07 3.52 -1.46
C GLY A 70 16.81 3.55 0.04
N LYS A 71 16.57 4.76 0.59
CA LYS A 71 16.28 4.98 2.03
C LYS A 71 14.79 4.95 2.40
N ILE A 72 13.91 4.52 1.49
CA ILE A 72 12.48 4.36 1.78
C ILE A 72 12.29 3.18 2.76
N ARG A 73 11.36 3.31 3.70
CA ARG A 73 10.99 2.23 4.64
C ARG A 73 10.58 0.96 3.87
N TYR A 74 11.22 -0.17 4.14
CA TYR A 74 10.82 -1.45 3.56
C TYR A 74 9.77 -2.18 4.40
N MET A 75 8.84 -2.90 3.75
CA MET A 75 7.87 -3.77 4.41
C MET A 75 7.93 -5.20 3.85
N SER A 76 8.32 -6.16 4.69
CA SER A 76 8.47 -7.56 4.30
C SER A 76 7.18 -8.38 4.53
N LYS A 77 7.02 -9.46 3.75
CA LYS A 77 5.92 -10.43 3.91
C LYS A 77 5.96 -11.10 5.29
N THR A 78 7.16 -11.44 5.77
CA THR A 78 7.38 -12.00 7.12
C THR A 78 6.99 -11.02 8.22
N GLY A 79 7.32 -9.73 8.07
CA GLY A 79 6.91 -8.69 9.01
C GLY A 79 5.40 -8.48 9.03
N LEU A 80 4.73 -8.59 7.87
CA LEU A 80 3.27 -8.54 7.78
C LEU A 80 2.62 -9.71 8.52
N LYS A 81 3.09 -10.96 8.28
CA LYS A 81 2.57 -12.16 8.95
C LYS A 81 2.72 -12.15 10.48
N ARG A 82 3.75 -11.48 11.01
CA ARG A 82 3.93 -11.31 12.46
C ARG A 82 2.91 -10.36 13.09
N LYS A 83 2.37 -9.42 12.32
CA LYS A 83 1.46 -8.38 12.81
C LYS A 83 -0.02 -8.67 12.51
N PHE A 84 -0.30 -9.47 11.49
CA PHE A 84 -1.66 -9.75 11.04
C PHE A 84 -1.86 -11.24 10.81
N ASP A 85 -3.02 -11.73 11.25
CA ASP A 85 -3.53 -13.03 10.82
C ASP A 85 -4.03 -12.92 9.38
N MET A 86 -3.12 -13.25 8.46
CA MET A 86 -3.39 -13.21 7.02
C MET A 86 -4.49 -14.18 6.61
N LYS A 87 -4.67 -15.31 7.32
CA LYS A 87 -5.69 -16.30 6.98
C LYS A 87 -7.07 -15.69 7.22
N LYS A 88 -7.29 -15.10 8.40
CA LYS A 88 -8.54 -14.38 8.72
C LYS A 88 -8.78 -13.20 7.77
N TYR A 89 -7.73 -12.44 7.43
CA TYR A 89 -7.87 -11.32 6.50
C TYR A 89 -8.33 -11.78 5.10
N LEU A 90 -7.74 -12.85 4.57
CA LEU A 90 -8.11 -13.40 3.25
C LEU A 90 -9.52 -14.00 3.26
N GLU A 91 -9.89 -14.74 4.31
CA GLU A 91 -11.24 -15.30 4.49
C GLU A 91 -12.31 -14.20 4.53
N LYS A 92 -12.04 -13.09 5.24
CA LYS A 92 -12.96 -11.94 5.28
C LYS A 92 -13.17 -11.33 3.89
N ASN A 93 -12.08 -11.15 3.14
CA ASN A 93 -12.17 -10.56 1.79
C ASN A 93 -12.82 -11.52 0.78
N SER A 94 -12.59 -12.83 0.88
CA SER A 94 -13.17 -13.80 -0.06
C SER A 94 -14.68 -13.99 0.14
N LYS A 95 -15.18 -13.96 1.38
CA LYS A 95 -16.62 -14.03 1.67
C LYS A 95 -17.39 -12.84 1.07
N MET A 96 -16.76 -11.66 1.07
CA MET A 96 -17.38 -10.41 0.64
C MET A 96 -17.40 -10.23 -0.88
N GLY A 97 -16.61 -11.01 -1.63
CA GLY A 97 -16.65 -11.04 -3.10
C GLY A 97 -17.54 -12.13 -3.69
N LYS A 98 -18.22 -12.89 -2.82
CA LYS A 98 -19.18 -13.94 -3.19
C LYS A 98 -20.63 -13.55 -2.84
N SER A 99 -20.85 -12.33 -2.36
CA SER A 99 -22.16 -11.72 -2.14
C SER A 99 -22.46 -10.70 -3.22
#